data_AF-A0A945Q4H3-F1
#
_entry.id   AF-A0A945Q4H3-F1
#
_cell.length_a   1.000
_cell.length_b   1.000
_cell.length_c   1.000
_cell.angle_alpha   90.00
_cell.angle_beta   90.00
_cell.angle_gamma   90.00
#
_symmetry.space_group_name_H-M   'P 1'
#
loop_
_entity.id
_entity.type
_entity.pdbx_description
1 polymer ?
#
loop_
_entity_poly.entity_id
_entity_poly.type
_entity_poly.pdbx_seq_one_letter_code
_entity_poly.pdbx_strand_id
1 'polypeptide(L)'
;MKTKIFTLLILTLPLFCSSQILWDDFEQTRVGYYEFTHGGMTTRFENPDPASAVNGSELCAQYVRNPGELWDVLVIVANGPMNDVSDYANGTKQMSVDVFSPAPGIPVQITLEDSSLAGATNYPTGRHSIYLGVTTLTNGWETIDLTFDSKPDPSMSDVGLTSVILLFNGNTNTDDTYYFDNLYAPEFANQCDGLTLDPSVNFADWDCNWNLGICPSATPCSSYDYVSGWLNQSYNPDNTTINTSKYSGGYTRNPDGNGEDVLIAYFKNGALDLSTNTHFNFKLYGPPRPIYMSFQDASSNEIYAYNSALTSNNQWEQFSVDLNSVASQSISRFVLFLDQTVVNWDMYYLDDLNLSSTTSLVQDINDSEVINVYPQPAIDNLNIDIKLSNNDVNRLDLYDIQGKVLLSTVVNQNSNNVSLDVSGLNSGIYFVKVQSKDNLYTKKVQIIK
;
A
#
# COMPACT_ATOMS: atom_id res chain seq x y z
N MET A 1 9.61 -43.84 57.05
CA MET A 1 9.20 -44.14 55.66
C MET A 1 8.47 -42.94 55.10
N LYS A 2 9.11 -42.16 54.21
CA LYS A 2 8.45 -41.09 53.45
C LYS A 2 8.64 -41.43 51.97
N THR A 3 7.57 -41.91 51.35
CA THR A 3 7.50 -42.29 49.94
C THR A 3 7.50 -41.01 49.10
N LYS A 4 8.55 -40.78 48.31
CA LYS A 4 8.58 -39.69 47.33
C LYS A 4 7.82 -40.17 46.09
N ILE A 5 6.63 -39.63 45.88
CA ILE A 5 5.88 -39.74 44.63
C ILE A 5 6.58 -38.81 43.63
N PHE A 6 7.15 -39.39 42.57
CA PHE A 6 7.60 -38.64 41.40
C PHE A 6 6.39 -38.46 40.48
N THR A 7 5.84 -37.26 40.44
CA THR A 7 4.83 -36.87 39.44
C THR A 7 5.56 -36.65 38.12
N LEU A 8 5.37 -37.55 37.16
CA LEU A 8 5.85 -37.39 35.79
C LEU A 8 4.91 -36.40 35.08
N LEU A 9 5.34 -35.15 34.90
CA LEU A 9 4.63 -34.16 34.11
C LEU A 9 4.88 -34.49 32.63
N ILE A 10 3.93 -35.16 31.97
CA ILE A 10 3.95 -35.34 30.52
C ILE A 10 3.49 -34.00 29.92
N LEU A 11 4.46 -33.23 29.43
CA LEU A 11 4.21 -32.01 28.67
C LEU A 11 3.77 -32.41 27.25
N THR A 12 2.47 -32.56 27.03
CA THR A 12 1.91 -32.65 25.67
C THR A 12 1.93 -31.24 25.07
N LEU A 13 3.03 -30.83 24.44
CA LEU A 13 2.96 -29.74 23.47
C LEU A 13 2.23 -30.28 22.23
N PRO A 14 1.11 -29.69 21.80
CA PRO A 14 0.70 -29.86 20.43
C PRO A 14 1.70 -29.07 19.58
N LEU A 15 2.64 -29.77 18.96
CA LEU A 15 3.38 -29.23 17.80
C LEU A 15 2.38 -29.19 16.64
N PHE A 16 1.45 -28.23 16.66
CA PHE A 16 0.84 -27.77 15.42
C PHE A 16 1.88 -26.86 14.80
N CYS A 17 2.64 -27.38 13.84
CA CYS A 17 3.36 -26.55 12.90
C CYS A 17 2.32 -25.97 11.93
N SER A 18 1.46 -25.10 12.43
CA SER A 18 0.59 -24.30 11.56
C SER A 18 1.50 -23.24 10.99
N SER A 19 1.77 -23.33 9.70
CA SER A 19 2.38 -22.19 9.05
C SER A 19 1.58 -22.03 7.78
N GLN A 20 0.45 -21.35 7.96
CA GLN A 20 -0.34 -20.59 6.99
C GLN A 20 -0.39 -19.19 7.59
N ILE A 21 -0.47 -18.15 6.77
CA ILE A 21 -0.59 -16.77 7.26
C ILE A 21 -1.90 -16.16 6.78
N LEU A 22 -2.40 -15.19 7.52
CA LEU A 22 -3.53 -14.38 7.12
C LEU A 22 -3.09 -13.51 5.92
N TRP A 23 -3.73 -13.72 4.77
CA TRP A 23 -3.46 -12.97 3.55
C TRP A 23 -4.28 -11.69 3.46
N ASP A 24 -5.56 -11.77 3.80
CA ASP A 24 -6.47 -10.63 3.84
C ASP A 24 -7.56 -10.87 4.89
N ASP A 25 -7.81 -9.87 5.73
CA ASP A 25 -8.98 -9.75 6.61
C ASP A 25 -9.87 -8.55 6.22
N PHE A 26 -9.52 -7.83 5.14
CA PHE A 26 -10.23 -6.66 4.68
C PHE A 26 -10.31 -5.47 5.67
N GLU A 27 -9.67 -5.56 6.83
CA GLU A 27 -9.56 -4.47 7.82
C GLU A 27 -8.15 -3.93 8.04
N GLN A 28 -7.20 -4.82 8.33
CA GLN A 28 -5.89 -4.48 8.91
C GLN A 28 -4.75 -5.24 8.24
N THR A 29 -5.01 -6.46 7.80
CA THR A 29 -4.04 -7.32 7.16
C THR A 29 -4.38 -7.39 5.69
N ARG A 30 -3.49 -6.90 4.84
CA ARG A 30 -3.46 -7.28 3.43
C ARG A 30 -2.03 -7.43 2.99
N VAL A 31 -1.66 -8.64 2.61
CA VAL A 31 -0.28 -8.97 2.24
C VAL A 31 -0.16 -9.48 0.79
N GLY A 32 -1.25 -9.42 0.02
CA GLY A 32 -1.28 -9.60 -1.44
C GLY A 32 -2.15 -8.54 -2.12
N TYR A 33 -2.26 -8.57 -3.44
CA TYR A 33 -3.16 -7.68 -4.19
C TYR A 33 -4.09 -8.47 -5.11
N TYR A 34 -5.29 -7.93 -5.33
CA TYR A 34 -6.25 -8.47 -6.28
C TYR A 34 -5.90 -7.96 -7.68
N GLU A 35 -5.18 -8.77 -8.44
CA GLU A 35 -4.76 -8.42 -9.80
C GLU A 35 -5.94 -8.34 -10.76
N PHE A 36 -6.84 -9.30 -10.62
CA PHE A 36 -7.92 -9.50 -11.58
C PHE A 36 -9.09 -10.21 -10.93
N THR A 37 -10.30 -9.81 -11.33
CA THR A 37 -11.55 -10.49 -11.02
C THR A 37 -12.41 -10.50 -12.28
N HIS A 38 -13.05 -11.62 -12.67
CA HIS A 38 -14.04 -11.54 -13.76
C HIS A 38 -15.38 -11.01 -13.24
N GLY A 39 -15.80 -11.45 -12.05
CA GLY A 39 -16.95 -10.94 -11.33
C GLY A 39 -16.75 -9.53 -10.77
N GLY A 40 -17.83 -8.96 -10.23
CA GLY A 40 -17.80 -7.69 -9.51
C GLY A 40 -17.33 -7.91 -8.08
N MET A 41 -16.26 -7.22 -7.67
CA MET A 41 -15.74 -7.32 -6.31
C MET A 41 -15.75 -5.97 -5.61
N THR A 42 -16.26 -5.95 -4.39
CA THR A 42 -16.07 -4.84 -3.44
C THR A 42 -15.20 -5.36 -2.30
N THR A 43 -13.93 -4.96 -2.27
CA THR A 43 -12.93 -5.52 -1.33
C THR A 43 -13.16 -5.14 0.12
N ARG A 44 -13.99 -4.15 0.41
CA ARG A 44 -14.38 -3.81 1.77
C ARG A 44 -15.87 -3.48 1.71
N PHE A 45 -16.70 -4.33 2.28
CA PHE A 45 -18.17 -4.26 2.24
C PHE A 45 -18.69 -4.55 3.64
N GLU A 46 -19.82 -3.95 4.03
CA GLU A 46 -20.42 -4.19 5.35
C GLU A 46 -20.68 -5.69 5.57
N ASN A 47 -20.15 -6.24 6.66
CA ASN A 47 -20.33 -7.66 6.96
C ASN A 47 -21.84 -7.98 7.08
N PRO A 48 -22.37 -8.99 6.35
CA PRO A 48 -23.80 -9.33 6.38
C PRO A 48 -24.28 -9.90 7.73
N ASP A 49 -23.36 -10.39 8.57
CA ASP A 49 -23.66 -10.92 9.91
C ASP A 49 -22.47 -10.67 10.87
N PRO A 50 -22.27 -9.43 11.34
CA PRO A 50 -21.15 -9.06 12.22
C PRO A 50 -21.30 -9.63 13.64
N ALA A 51 -22.44 -10.26 13.96
CA ALA A 51 -22.65 -10.95 15.23
C ALA A 51 -22.16 -12.42 15.18
N SER A 52 -21.70 -12.89 14.02
CA SER A 52 -21.22 -14.26 13.85
C SER A 52 -20.00 -14.54 14.72
N ALA A 53 -19.98 -15.73 15.31
CA ALA A 53 -18.82 -16.22 16.06
C ALA A 53 -17.69 -16.74 15.14
N VAL A 54 -17.98 -16.98 13.85
CA VAL A 54 -17.00 -17.36 12.84
C VAL A 54 -16.32 -16.10 12.31
N ASN A 55 -17.13 -15.13 11.87
CA ASN A 55 -16.63 -13.88 11.37
C ASN A 55 -17.41 -12.68 11.93
N GLY A 56 -16.92 -12.12 13.03
CA GLY A 56 -17.45 -10.92 13.68
C GLY A 56 -16.78 -9.63 13.21
N SER A 57 -16.11 -9.66 12.06
CA SER A 57 -15.47 -8.49 11.45
C SER A 57 -16.50 -7.43 11.08
N GLU A 58 -16.08 -6.17 10.98
CA GLU A 58 -16.98 -5.11 10.52
C GLU A 58 -17.14 -5.16 9.00
N LEU A 59 -16.07 -5.50 8.29
CA LEU A 59 -16.01 -5.48 6.85
C LEU A 59 -15.62 -6.85 6.31
N CYS A 60 -16.00 -7.14 5.08
CA CYS A 60 -15.55 -8.33 4.37
C CYS A 60 -15.50 -8.02 2.87
N ALA A 61 -15.02 -8.93 2.04
CA ALA A 61 -15.20 -8.79 0.61
C ALA A 61 -16.60 -9.26 0.19
N GLN A 62 -17.25 -8.49 -0.69
CA GLN A 62 -18.38 -8.96 -1.48
C GLN A 62 -17.88 -9.35 -2.88
N TYR A 63 -18.32 -10.51 -3.35
CA TYR A 63 -18.06 -11.00 -4.70
C TYR A 63 -19.35 -11.41 -5.40
N VAL A 64 -19.64 -10.79 -6.55
CA VAL A 64 -20.78 -11.14 -7.40
C VAL A 64 -20.24 -11.83 -8.65
N ARG A 65 -20.67 -13.07 -8.89
CA ARG A 65 -20.18 -13.84 -10.03
C ARG A 65 -20.57 -13.23 -11.37
N ASN A 66 -19.71 -13.41 -12.37
CA ASN A 66 -19.98 -13.08 -13.76
C ASN A 66 -20.76 -14.21 -14.45
N PRO A 67 -22.05 -14.03 -14.79
CA PRO A 67 -22.86 -15.08 -15.42
C PRO A 67 -22.42 -15.43 -16.85
N GLY A 68 -21.49 -14.68 -17.45
CA GLY A 68 -20.88 -14.97 -18.73
C GLY A 68 -19.69 -15.95 -18.68
N GLU A 69 -19.15 -16.21 -17.49
CA GLU A 69 -17.91 -16.99 -17.30
C GLU A 69 -18.16 -18.27 -16.49
N LEU A 70 -17.86 -19.43 -17.08
CA LEU A 70 -17.95 -20.72 -16.39
C LEU A 70 -16.92 -20.83 -15.24
N TRP A 71 -15.75 -20.22 -15.43
CA TRP A 71 -14.60 -20.28 -14.52
C TRP A 71 -14.22 -18.87 -14.08
N ASP A 72 -15.13 -18.30 -13.29
CA ASP A 72 -15.05 -16.93 -12.79
C ASP A 72 -14.09 -16.77 -11.59
N VAL A 73 -12.82 -16.50 -11.88
CA VAL A 73 -11.75 -16.41 -10.87
C VAL A 73 -11.53 -15.02 -10.27
N LEU A 74 -11.00 -15.04 -9.04
CA LEU A 74 -10.26 -13.95 -8.41
C LEU A 74 -8.76 -14.32 -8.39
N VAL A 75 -7.92 -13.46 -8.92
CA VAL A 75 -6.45 -13.62 -8.93
C VAL A 75 -5.85 -12.76 -7.82
N ILE A 76 -5.28 -13.42 -6.81
CA ILE A 76 -4.65 -12.77 -5.68
C ILE A 76 -3.15 -13.06 -5.74
N VAL A 77 -2.34 -12.04 -5.89
CA VAL A 77 -0.90 -12.20 -6.03
C VAL A 77 -0.20 -11.75 -4.75
N ALA A 78 0.62 -12.64 -4.19
CA ALA A 78 1.41 -12.38 -3.00
C ALA A 78 2.40 -11.23 -3.20
N ASN A 79 2.73 -10.56 -2.10
CA ASN A 79 3.77 -9.53 -2.13
C ASN A 79 5.20 -10.10 -2.06
N GLY A 80 5.43 -11.18 -2.80
CA GLY A 80 6.66 -11.94 -2.84
C GLY A 80 6.42 -13.41 -3.23
N PRO A 81 7.48 -14.17 -3.53
CA PRO A 81 7.34 -15.59 -3.85
C PRO A 81 6.94 -16.39 -2.61
N MET A 82 5.98 -17.29 -2.77
CA MET A 82 5.60 -18.29 -1.77
C MET A 82 6.81 -19.13 -1.37
N ASN A 83 6.87 -19.42 -0.07
CA ASN A 83 7.77 -20.42 0.51
C ASN A 83 7.37 -21.82 0.00
N ASP A 84 8.10 -22.85 0.43
CA ASP A 84 7.82 -24.23 0.03
C ASP A 84 6.39 -24.67 0.40
N VAL A 85 5.59 -25.01 -0.61
CA VAL A 85 4.18 -25.39 -0.47
C VAL A 85 3.96 -26.91 -0.47
N SER A 86 5.01 -27.72 -0.43
CA SER A 86 4.89 -29.19 -0.45
C SER A 86 4.05 -29.75 0.71
N ASP A 87 4.05 -29.07 1.86
CA ASP A 87 3.23 -29.42 3.03
C ASP A 87 1.73 -29.19 2.81
N TYR A 88 1.34 -28.27 1.92
CA TYR A 88 -0.06 -28.14 1.52
C TYR A 88 -0.45 -29.28 0.58
N ALA A 89 0.42 -29.60 -0.40
CA ALA A 89 0.17 -30.67 -1.35
C ALA A 89 0.14 -32.09 -0.72
N ASN A 90 0.85 -32.29 0.39
CA ASN A 90 0.83 -33.54 1.14
C ASN A 90 -0.25 -33.60 2.25
N GLY A 91 -0.99 -32.50 2.46
CA GLY A 91 -2.08 -32.38 3.43
C GLY A 91 -1.66 -32.13 4.88
N THR A 92 -0.37 -31.86 5.15
CA THR A 92 0.13 -31.50 6.48
C THR A 92 -0.31 -30.09 6.88
N LYS A 93 -0.41 -29.18 5.90
CA LYS A 93 -0.98 -27.84 6.02
C LYS A 93 -2.24 -27.72 5.17
N GLN A 94 -3.11 -26.78 5.54
CA GLN A 94 -4.33 -26.47 4.80
C GLN A 94 -4.43 -24.96 4.60
N MET A 95 -5.24 -24.57 3.63
CA MET A 95 -5.67 -23.18 3.48
C MET A 95 -7.11 -23.09 3.96
N SER A 96 -7.52 -21.90 4.40
CA SER A 96 -8.89 -21.68 4.85
C SER A 96 -9.38 -20.30 4.45
N VAL A 97 -10.69 -20.16 4.31
CA VAL A 97 -11.34 -18.87 4.07
C VAL A 97 -12.71 -18.89 4.72
N ASP A 98 -13.09 -17.81 5.39
CA ASP A 98 -14.46 -17.67 5.88
C ASP A 98 -15.35 -17.29 4.70
N VAL A 99 -16.49 -17.96 4.56
CA VAL A 99 -17.43 -17.76 3.46
C VAL A 99 -18.85 -17.64 3.99
N PHE A 100 -19.56 -16.61 3.51
CA PHE A 100 -21.01 -16.49 3.61
C PHE A 100 -21.60 -16.71 2.21
N SER A 101 -22.37 -17.77 2.04
CA SER A 101 -22.82 -18.23 0.72
C SER A 101 -24.35 -18.40 0.64
N PRO A 102 -24.96 -18.33 -0.57
CA PRO A 102 -26.41 -18.37 -0.73
C PRO A 102 -27.00 -19.78 -0.57
N ALA A 103 -26.17 -20.84 -0.64
CA ALA A 103 -26.61 -22.22 -0.52
C ALA A 103 -25.47 -23.16 -0.06
N PRO A 104 -25.80 -24.29 0.59
CA PRO A 104 -24.84 -25.37 0.80
C PRO A 104 -24.52 -26.09 -0.52
N GLY A 105 -23.44 -26.84 -0.52
CA GLY A 105 -23.03 -27.66 -1.66
C GLY A 105 -22.31 -26.86 -2.76
N ILE A 106 -21.95 -25.60 -2.50
CA ILE A 106 -21.22 -24.77 -3.46
C ILE A 106 -19.73 -25.09 -3.35
N PRO A 107 -19.07 -25.51 -4.45
CA PRO A 107 -17.63 -25.70 -4.45
C PRO A 107 -16.88 -24.39 -4.24
N VAL A 108 -15.88 -24.41 -3.36
CA VAL A 108 -14.87 -23.36 -3.18
C VAL A 108 -13.53 -23.94 -3.58
N GLN A 109 -12.80 -23.27 -4.45
CA GLN A 109 -11.52 -23.77 -4.96
C GLN A 109 -10.43 -22.71 -4.81
N ILE A 110 -9.25 -23.14 -4.34
CA ILE A 110 -8.01 -22.40 -4.47
C ILE A 110 -7.09 -23.14 -5.42
N THR A 111 -6.49 -22.41 -6.37
CA THR A 111 -5.37 -22.90 -7.17
C THR A 111 -4.12 -22.10 -6.83
N LEU A 112 -3.02 -22.77 -6.48
CA LEU A 112 -1.72 -22.12 -6.38
C LEU A 112 -1.03 -22.17 -7.74
N GLU A 113 -0.58 -21.02 -8.24
CA GLU A 113 0.05 -20.91 -9.55
C GLU A 113 1.15 -19.83 -9.60
N ASP A 114 1.93 -19.87 -10.68
CA ASP A 114 2.76 -18.77 -11.13
C ASP A 114 2.03 -18.07 -12.29
N SER A 115 1.44 -16.90 -12.02
CA SER A 115 0.65 -16.15 -13.01
C SER A 115 1.51 -15.49 -14.09
N SER A 116 2.86 -15.55 -14.00
CA SER A 116 3.73 -15.21 -15.13
C SER A 116 3.76 -16.31 -16.21
N LEU A 117 3.39 -17.54 -15.83
CA LEU A 117 3.31 -18.70 -16.71
C LEU A 117 1.88 -19.09 -17.05
N ALA A 118 0.97 -19.01 -16.08
CA ALA A 118 -0.44 -19.35 -16.26
C ALA A 118 -1.17 -18.27 -17.07
N GLY A 119 -1.94 -18.70 -18.07
CA GLY A 119 -2.78 -17.84 -18.89
C GLY A 119 -4.15 -18.46 -19.13
N ALA A 120 -5.06 -17.71 -19.74
CA ALA A 120 -6.47 -18.12 -19.89
C ALA A 120 -6.69 -19.38 -20.76
N THR A 121 -5.74 -19.74 -21.64
CA THR A 121 -5.92 -20.81 -22.64
C THR A 121 -4.86 -21.92 -22.59
N ASN A 122 -3.93 -21.88 -21.64
CA ASN A 122 -2.75 -22.73 -21.62
C ASN A 122 -2.77 -23.83 -20.55
N TYR A 123 -3.95 -24.27 -20.11
CA TYR A 123 -4.06 -25.32 -19.11
C TYR A 123 -3.33 -26.62 -19.55
N PRO A 124 -2.50 -27.24 -18.69
CA PRO A 124 -2.31 -26.95 -17.26
C PRO A 124 -1.15 -26.00 -16.92
N THR A 125 -0.41 -25.48 -17.91
CA THR A 125 0.84 -24.72 -17.69
C THR A 125 0.73 -23.65 -16.61
N GLY A 126 1.72 -23.64 -15.70
CA GLY A 126 1.84 -22.66 -14.61
C GLY A 126 1.02 -22.98 -13.36
N ARG A 127 0.10 -23.95 -13.41
CA ARG A 127 -0.82 -24.29 -12.31
C ARG A 127 -0.27 -25.43 -11.48
N HIS A 128 0.22 -25.08 -10.30
CA HIS A 128 0.91 -26.03 -9.44
C HIS A 128 -0.05 -26.99 -8.74
N SER A 129 -1.06 -26.50 -8.01
CA SER A 129 -1.92 -27.36 -7.19
C SER A 129 -3.31 -26.80 -6.99
N ILE A 130 -4.31 -27.68 -6.96
CA ILE A 130 -5.72 -27.37 -6.73
C ILE A 130 -6.13 -27.90 -5.35
N TYR A 131 -6.92 -27.10 -4.65
CA TYR A 131 -7.48 -27.39 -3.34
C TYR A 131 -8.98 -27.10 -3.35
N LEU A 132 -9.77 -27.98 -2.74
CA LEU A 132 -11.22 -27.93 -2.79
C LEU A 132 -11.83 -27.93 -1.38
N GLY A 133 -12.87 -27.12 -1.23
CA GLY A 133 -13.80 -27.10 -0.11
C GLY A 133 -15.24 -27.01 -0.63
N VAL A 134 -16.21 -27.13 0.27
CA VAL A 134 -17.64 -27.05 -0.09
C VAL A 134 -18.40 -26.35 1.03
N THR A 135 -19.28 -25.42 0.67
CA THR A 135 -20.15 -24.75 1.65
C THR A 135 -21.15 -25.74 2.24
N THR A 136 -21.51 -25.54 3.50
CA THR A 136 -22.48 -26.37 4.22
C THR A 136 -23.66 -25.57 4.77
N LEU A 137 -23.57 -24.23 4.75
CA LEU A 137 -24.59 -23.32 5.24
C LEU A 137 -25.26 -22.52 4.10
N THR A 138 -26.42 -21.97 4.42
CA THR A 138 -27.10 -20.93 3.63
C THR A 138 -27.13 -19.66 4.46
N ASN A 139 -26.67 -18.55 3.89
CA ASN A 139 -26.69 -17.23 4.50
C ASN A 139 -26.17 -17.20 5.94
N GLY A 140 -25.04 -17.88 6.16
CA GLY A 140 -24.31 -17.88 7.43
C GLY A 140 -22.83 -18.07 7.17
N TRP A 141 -22.01 -17.42 8.00
CA TRP A 141 -20.56 -17.56 7.95
C TRP A 141 -20.11 -18.95 8.40
N GLU A 142 -19.22 -19.55 7.62
CA GLU A 142 -18.50 -20.77 7.95
C GLU A 142 -17.05 -20.66 7.46
N THR A 143 -16.12 -21.28 8.19
CA THR A 143 -14.74 -21.44 7.73
C THR A 143 -14.67 -22.64 6.79
N ILE A 144 -14.25 -22.41 5.55
CA ILE A 144 -14.03 -23.45 4.54
C ILE A 144 -12.56 -23.85 4.57
N ASP A 145 -12.27 -25.02 5.14
CA ASP A 145 -10.96 -25.66 5.04
C ASP A 145 -10.81 -26.32 3.65
N LEU A 146 -9.75 -25.98 2.92
CA LEU A 146 -9.49 -26.51 1.59
C LEU A 146 -8.49 -27.66 1.63
N THR A 147 -8.89 -28.80 1.06
CA THR A 147 -8.08 -30.02 0.98
C THR A 147 -7.44 -30.15 -0.39
N PHE A 148 -6.20 -30.64 -0.45
CA PHE A 148 -5.51 -30.92 -1.72
C PHE A 148 -6.31 -31.90 -2.59
N ASP A 149 -6.49 -31.54 -3.86
CA ASP A 149 -7.16 -32.35 -4.88
C ASP A 149 -6.15 -32.92 -5.88
N SER A 150 -5.38 -32.03 -6.53
CA SER A 150 -4.50 -32.43 -7.64
C SER A 150 -3.35 -31.46 -7.88
N LYS A 151 -2.34 -31.92 -8.63
CA LYS A 151 -1.20 -31.14 -9.14
C LYS A 151 -1.27 -31.09 -10.68
N PRO A 152 -1.96 -30.09 -11.27
CA PRO A 152 -2.27 -30.07 -12.70
C PRO A 152 -1.05 -30.05 -13.62
N ASP A 153 -0.04 -29.24 -13.27
CA ASP A 153 1.24 -29.19 -13.95
C ASP A 153 2.32 -29.85 -13.06
N PRO A 154 2.66 -31.13 -13.32
CA PRO A 154 3.67 -31.85 -12.53
C PRO A 154 5.08 -31.26 -12.64
N SER A 155 5.33 -30.36 -13.60
CA SER A 155 6.64 -29.73 -13.80
C SER A 155 6.87 -28.54 -12.88
N MET A 156 5.81 -28.01 -12.24
CA MET A 156 5.89 -26.86 -11.35
C MET A 156 6.64 -27.20 -10.06
N SER A 157 7.52 -26.29 -9.64
CA SER A 157 8.23 -26.35 -8.37
C SER A 157 7.30 -26.06 -7.19
N ASP A 158 7.59 -26.64 -6.03
CA ASP A 158 6.88 -26.37 -4.78
C ASP A 158 7.29 -25.00 -4.17
N VAL A 159 8.23 -24.27 -4.76
CA VAL A 159 8.67 -22.92 -4.33
C VAL A 159 8.51 -21.91 -5.45
N GLY A 160 8.40 -20.62 -5.08
CA GLY A 160 8.45 -19.53 -6.05
C GLY A 160 7.14 -19.23 -6.76
N LEU A 161 6.04 -19.89 -6.37
CA LEU A 161 4.69 -19.54 -6.81
C LEU A 161 4.34 -18.14 -6.30
N THR A 162 3.46 -17.44 -7.01
CA THR A 162 3.14 -16.04 -6.69
C THR A 162 1.67 -15.82 -6.39
N SER A 163 0.80 -16.75 -6.78
CA SER A 163 -0.62 -16.43 -6.92
C SER A 163 -1.54 -17.48 -6.30
N VAL A 164 -2.58 -17.00 -5.62
CA VAL A 164 -3.75 -17.73 -5.15
C VAL A 164 -4.91 -17.38 -6.07
N ILE A 165 -5.45 -18.38 -6.75
CA ILE A 165 -6.65 -18.23 -7.60
C ILE A 165 -7.85 -18.75 -6.82
N LEU A 166 -8.70 -17.85 -6.34
CA LEU A 166 -9.92 -18.20 -5.61
C LEU A 166 -11.10 -18.26 -6.58
N LEU A 167 -11.92 -19.29 -6.44
CA LEU A 167 -13.07 -19.55 -7.30
C LEU A 167 -14.26 -20.03 -6.46
N PHE A 168 -15.43 -19.43 -6.68
CA PHE A 168 -16.70 -19.89 -6.16
C PHE A 168 -17.52 -20.54 -7.28
N ASN A 169 -18.08 -21.72 -7.02
CA ASN A 169 -19.00 -22.44 -7.90
C ASN A 169 -18.49 -22.65 -9.34
N GLY A 170 -17.26 -23.13 -9.48
CA GLY A 170 -16.63 -23.36 -10.78
C GLY A 170 -17.45 -24.22 -11.74
N ASN A 171 -17.27 -23.97 -13.04
CA ASN A 171 -17.99 -24.62 -14.14
C ASN A 171 -19.51 -24.33 -14.17
N THR A 172 -19.91 -23.13 -13.77
CA THR A 172 -21.32 -22.71 -13.77
C THR A 172 -21.45 -21.27 -14.24
N ASN A 173 -22.61 -20.92 -14.82
CA ASN A 173 -22.95 -19.55 -15.18
C ASN A 173 -24.01 -19.05 -14.20
N THR A 174 -23.59 -18.38 -13.13
CA THR A 174 -24.50 -17.79 -12.13
C THR A 174 -24.11 -16.34 -11.86
N ASP A 175 -25.05 -15.57 -11.33
CA ASP A 175 -24.90 -14.21 -10.81
C ASP A 175 -24.96 -14.21 -9.27
N ASP A 176 -24.58 -15.34 -8.65
CA ASP A 176 -24.63 -15.51 -7.19
C ASP A 176 -23.65 -14.55 -6.49
N THR A 177 -24.07 -14.06 -5.32
CA THR A 177 -23.25 -13.24 -4.43
C THR A 177 -22.67 -14.08 -3.30
N TYR A 178 -21.38 -13.92 -3.06
CA TYR A 178 -20.63 -14.48 -1.95
C TYR A 178 -20.03 -13.35 -1.11
N TYR A 179 -19.89 -13.58 0.18
CA TYR A 179 -19.00 -12.78 1.01
C TYR A 179 -17.90 -13.67 1.54
N PHE A 180 -16.69 -13.13 1.61
CA PHE A 180 -15.56 -13.88 2.12
C PHE A 180 -14.61 -12.99 2.90
N ASP A 181 -13.89 -13.61 3.81
CA ASP A 181 -13.01 -12.95 4.75
C ASP A 181 -11.98 -13.92 5.31
N ASN A 182 -11.02 -13.41 6.09
CA ASN A 182 -10.02 -14.20 6.81
C ASN A 182 -9.39 -15.26 5.90
N LEU A 183 -8.87 -14.83 4.74
CA LEU A 183 -8.21 -15.74 3.80
C LEU A 183 -6.86 -16.13 4.38
N TYR A 184 -6.70 -17.39 4.78
CA TYR A 184 -5.41 -17.96 5.18
C TYR A 184 -4.82 -18.78 4.04
N ALA A 185 -3.60 -18.43 3.65
CA ALA A 185 -2.91 -18.99 2.50
C ALA A 185 -1.39 -19.17 2.79
N PRO A 186 -0.61 -19.73 1.85
CA PRO A 186 0.78 -20.06 2.06
C PRO A 186 1.63 -18.86 2.47
N GLU A 187 2.62 -19.13 3.30
CA GLU A 187 3.62 -18.16 3.67
C GLU A 187 4.48 -17.83 2.45
N PHE A 188 4.96 -16.60 2.39
CA PHE A 188 5.79 -16.12 1.30
C PHE A 188 6.88 -15.21 1.86
N ALA A 189 7.93 -15.00 1.07
CA ALA A 189 8.96 -14.03 1.39
C ALA A 189 8.39 -12.61 1.19
N ASN A 190 7.80 -12.04 2.24
CA ASN A 190 7.11 -10.75 2.14
C ASN A 190 8.13 -9.61 2.09
N GLN A 191 7.96 -8.67 1.16
CA GLN A 191 8.82 -7.48 1.07
C GLN A 191 8.82 -6.63 2.36
N CYS A 192 7.79 -6.79 3.19
CA CYS A 192 7.65 -6.09 4.46
C CYS A 192 8.30 -6.81 5.65
N ASP A 193 8.81 -8.03 5.47
CA ASP A 193 9.41 -8.81 6.56
C ASP A 193 10.63 -8.10 7.16
N GLY A 194 10.62 -7.94 8.49
CA GLY A 194 11.71 -7.29 9.23
C GLY A 194 11.66 -5.76 9.22
N LEU A 195 10.69 -5.13 8.55
CA LEU A 195 10.46 -3.69 8.68
C LEU A 195 9.86 -3.38 10.05
N THR A 196 10.37 -2.32 10.69
CA THR A 196 9.75 -1.76 11.89
C THR A 196 8.74 -0.70 11.45
N LEU A 197 7.47 -1.08 11.46
CA LEU A 197 6.37 -0.17 11.12
C LEU A 197 5.97 0.65 12.36
N ASP A 198 5.84 1.96 12.19
CA ASP A 198 5.31 2.85 13.23
C ASP A 198 3.97 3.44 12.76
N PRO A 199 2.83 2.89 13.21
CA PRO A 199 1.50 3.33 12.79
C PRO A 199 1.11 4.71 13.33
N SER A 200 1.90 5.28 14.26
CA SER A 200 1.67 6.65 14.75
C SER A 200 2.15 7.72 13.77
N VAL A 201 3.07 7.36 12.85
CA VAL A 201 3.63 8.28 11.85
C VAL A 201 3.51 7.76 10.42
N ASN A 202 3.42 6.45 10.17
CA ASN A 202 3.26 5.87 8.84
C ASN A 202 1.81 5.41 8.66
N PHE A 203 1.04 6.15 7.88
CA PHE A 203 -0.40 5.90 7.75
C PHE A 203 -0.74 4.98 6.59
N ALA A 204 -0.24 5.29 5.40
CA ALA A 204 -0.48 4.45 4.23
C ALA A 204 0.60 4.64 3.17
N ASP A 205 1.33 3.56 2.87
CA ASP A 205 2.25 3.46 1.72
C ASP A 205 1.82 2.36 0.73
N TRP A 206 0.71 1.68 1.05
CA TRP A 206 0.09 0.61 0.25
C TRP A 206 0.96 -0.62 -0.02
N ASP A 207 2.23 -0.60 0.39
CA ASP A 207 3.16 -1.71 0.33
C ASP A 207 3.14 -2.50 1.64
N CYS A 208 3.23 -1.79 2.78
CA CYS A 208 3.42 -2.37 4.11
C CYS A 208 2.59 -1.70 5.22
N ASN A 209 2.18 -0.45 5.05
CA ASN A 209 1.45 0.35 6.04
C ASN A 209 0.01 0.62 5.60
N TRP A 210 -0.94 0.19 6.43
CA TRP A 210 -2.39 0.19 6.16
C TRP A 210 -3.17 0.72 7.36
N ASN A 211 -2.69 1.82 7.92
CA ASN A 211 -3.05 2.35 9.24
C ASN A 211 -4.11 3.48 9.18
N LEU A 212 -4.80 3.63 8.05
CA LEU A 212 -5.96 4.50 7.89
C LEU A 212 -7.26 3.71 8.07
N GLY A 213 -8.18 4.27 8.85
CA GLY A 213 -9.56 3.79 9.00
C GLY A 213 -10.45 4.47 7.95
N ILE A 214 -10.97 3.69 7.00
CA ILE A 214 -11.72 4.19 5.86
C ILE A 214 -12.96 3.32 5.68
N CYS A 215 -14.12 3.93 5.54
CA CYS A 215 -15.31 3.22 5.10
C CYS A 215 -15.37 3.23 3.58
N PRO A 216 -15.43 2.07 2.92
CA PRO A 216 -15.44 1.88 1.46
C PRO A 216 -16.85 2.01 0.84
N SER A 217 -17.76 2.74 1.50
CA SER A 217 -19.17 2.84 1.11
C SER A 217 -19.55 4.30 0.95
N ALA A 218 -20.49 4.57 0.04
CA ALA A 218 -21.14 5.88 -0.09
C ALA A 218 -22.12 6.17 1.07
N THR A 219 -22.31 5.22 1.99
CA THR A 219 -23.04 5.38 3.25
C THR A 219 -22.10 5.16 4.42
N PRO A 220 -22.23 5.90 5.54
CA PRO A 220 -21.37 5.72 6.71
C PRO A 220 -21.37 4.28 7.24
N CYS A 221 -20.17 3.77 7.54
CA CYS A 221 -19.98 2.52 8.26
C CYS A 221 -20.20 2.73 9.78
N SER A 222 -20.12 1.67 10.58
CA SER A 222 -20.31 1.78 12.04
C SER A 222 -19.12 2.44 12.74
N SER A 223 -17.89 2.18 12.28
CA SER A 223 -16.66 2.72 12.86
C SER A 223 -16.13 3.98 12.18
N TYR A 224 -16.53 4.23 10.92
CA TYR A 224 -16.01 5.32 10.09
C TYR A 224 -17.15 5.95 9.29
N ASP A 225 -16.95 7.20 8.82
CA ASP A 225 -17.91 7.89 7.95
C ASP A 225 -17.99 7.24 6.55
N TYR A 226 -18.02 7.98 5.45
CA TYR A 226 -18.20 7.43 4.10
C TYR A 226 -17.13 7.96 3.16
N VAL A 227 -16.95 7.28 2.03
CA VAL A 227 -16.23 7.81 0.86
C VAL A 227 -17.21 7.86 -0.31
N SER A 228 -17.17 8.92 -1.10
CA SER A 228 -18.03 9.03 -2.28
C SER A 228 -17.63 8.01 -3.34
N GLY A 229 -16.32 7.97 -3.65
CA GLY A 229 -15.70 7.13 -4.67
C GLY A 229 -15.30 5.73 -4.23
N TRP A 230 -14.37 5.13 -4.97
CA TRP A 230 -13.80 3.82 -4.67
C TRP A 230 -12.31 3.93 -4.46
N LEU A 231 -11.84 3.57 -3.26
CA LEU A 231 -10.41 3.50 -2.91
C LEU A 231 -9.98 2.04 -2.82
N ASN A 232 -9.08 1.63 -3.72
CA ASN A 232 -8.51 0.29 -3.74
C ASN A 232 -6.99 0.36 -3.75
N GLN A 233 -6.30 -0.64 -3.21
CA GLN A 233 -4.89 -0.84 -3.53
C GLN A 233 -4.78 -1.12 -5.04
N SER A 234 -3.77 -0.55 -5.68
CA SER A 234 -3.53 -0.66 -7.11
C SER A 234 -2.02 -0.67 -7.36
N TYR A 235 -1.61 -1.18 -8.52
CA TYR A 235 -0.24 -0.98 -8.96
C TYR A 235 0.10 0.50 -9.02
N ASN A 236 1.32 0.84 -8.58
CA ASN A 236 1.84 2.17 -8.77
C ASN A 236 1.90 2.48 -10.29
N PRO A 237 1.18 3.51 -10.78
CA PRO A 237 1.16 3.86 -12.20
C PRO A 237 2.52 4.31 -12.75
N ASP A 238 3.42 4.76 -11.89
CA ASP A 238 4.80 5.13 -12.23
C ASP A 238 5.72 4.96 -11.01
N ASN A 239 6.49 3.87 -10.99
CA ASN A 239 7.44 3.57 -9.92
C ASN A 239 8.89 4.00 -10.23
N THR A 240 9.09 4.83 -11.26
CA THR A 240 10.43 5.22 -11.75
C THR A 240 10.87 6.61 -11.34
N THR A 241 9.96 7.38 -10.73
CA THR A 241 10.15 8.79 -10.37
C THR A 241 10.30 8.94 -8.85
N ILE A 242 9.55 9.87 -8.22
CA ILE A 242 9.65 10.16 -6.78
C ILE A 242 8.94 9.12 -5.92
N ASN A 243 8.01 8.37 -6.50
CA ASN A 243 7.34 7.27 -5.85
C ASN A 243 7.96 5.97 -6.34
N THR A 244 8.61 5.23 -5.45
CA THR A 244 9.24 3.94 -5.76
C THR A 244 8.46 2.74 -5.20
N SER A 245 7.30 2.99 -4.58
CA SER A 245 6.43 1.97 -4.03
C SER A 245 5.96 1.04 -5.14
N LYS A 246 5.75 -0.24 -4.82
CA LYS A 246 5.23 -1.20 -5.79
C LYS A 246 3.73 -0.97 -6.00
N TYR A 247 3.03 -0.68 -4.92
CA TYR A 247 1.60 -0.37 -4.92
C TYR A 247 1.33 1.06 -4.47
N SER A 248 0.12 1.52 -4.74
CA SER A 248 -0.44 2.79 -4.29
C SER A 248 -1.95 2.65 -4.07
N GLY A 249 -2.60 3.65 -3.49
CA GLY A 249 -4.05 3.69 -3.33
C GLY A 249 -4.70 4.35 -4.54
N GLY A 250 -5.34 3.56 -5.41
CA GLY A 250 -6.14 4.06 -6.53
C GLY A 250 -7.52 4.51 -6.06
N TYR A 251 -7.82 5.79 -6.22
CA TYR A 251 -9.09 6.42 -5.90
C TYR A 251 -9.83 6.87 -7.16
N THR A 252 -10.96 6.24 -7.47
CA THR A 252 -11.87 6.67 -8.53
C THR A 252 -12.95 7.56 -7.95
N ARG A 253 -13.05 8.80 -8.43
CA ARG A 253 -14.09 9.75 -7.99
C ARG A 253 -15.49 9.26 -8.37
N ASN A 254 -16.47 9.58 -7.53
CA ASN A 254 -17.89 9.37 -7.78
C ASN A 254 -18.69 10.57 -7.23
N PRO A 255 -18.58 11.73 -7.89
CA PRO A 255 -19.17 12.96 -7.39
C PRO A 255 -20.70 12.95 -7.46
N ASP A 256 -21.33 13.70 -6.55
CA ASP A 256 -22.75 14.01 -6.63
C ASP A 256 -23.08 14.95 -7.81
N GLY A 257 -24.36 15.32 -7.95
CA GLY A 257 -24.81 16.24 -9.01
C GLY A 257 -24.20 17.65 -8.96
N ASN A 258 -23.55 18.02 -7.85
CA ASN A 258 -22.86 19.30 -7.68
C ASN A 258 -21.34 19.16 -7.86
N GLY A 259 -20.82 17.96 -8.10
CA GLY A 259 -19.38 17.73 -8.22
C GLY A 259 -18.67 17.51 -6.88
N GLU A 260 -19.41 17.26 -5.80
CA GLU A 260 -18.84 16.95 -4.48
C GLU A 260 -18.47 15.47 -4.39
N ASP A 261 -17.21 15.22 -4.07
CA ASP A 261 -16.63 13.89 -3.92
C ASP A 261 -15.66 13.94 -2.73
N VAL A 262 -15.84 13.03 -1.78
CA VAL A 262 -15.12 13.08 -0.50
C VAL A 262 -14.44 11.76 -0.19
N LEU A 263 -13.17 11.84 0.24
CA LEU A 263 -12.43 10.76 0.87
C LEU A 263 -12.19 11.12 2.33
N ILE A 264 -12.84 10.39 3.24
CA ILE A 264 -12.67 10.56 4.69
C ILE A 264 -11.80 9.42 5.22
N ALA A 265 -10.73 9.77 5.93
CA ALA A 265 -9.82 8.79 6.53
C ALA A 265 -9.46 9.17 7.97
N TYR A 266 -9.61 8.20 8.87
CA TYR A 266 -9.30 8.31 10.29
C TYR A 266 -7.90 7.75 10.58
N PHE A 267 -7.21 8.37 11.53
CA PHE A 267 -5.95 7.82 12.04
C PHE A 267 -6.26 6.69 13.03
N LYS A 268 -5.91 5.45 12.71
CA LYS A 268 -6.27 4.29 13.54
C LYS A 268 -5.65 4.32 14.93
N ASN A 269 -4.48 4.93 15.08
CA ASN A 269 -3.78 5.02 16.37
C ASN A 269 -4.24 6.23 17.23
N GLY A 270 -5.42 6.79 16.93
CA GLY A 270 -5.96 7.95 17.61
C GLY A 270 -5.53 9.26 16.97
N ALA A 271 -5.75 10.37 17.68
CA ALA A 271 -5.40 11.70 17.17
C ALA A 271 -3.89 11.85 16.94
N LEU A 272 -3.51 12.65 15.94
CA LEU A 272 -2.12 12.89 15.58
C LEU A 272 -1.31 13.43 16.77
N ASP A 273 -0.13 12.86 17.01
CA ASP A 273 0.87 13.44 17.91
C ASP A 273 1.82 14.34 17.11
N LEU A 274 1.57 15.65 17.19
CA LEU A 274 2.35 16.68 16.50
C LEU A 274 3.46 17.28 17.39
N SER A 275 3.84 16.62 18.49
CA SER A 275 4.89 17.12 19.40
C SER A 275 6.29 17.14 18.77
N THR A 276 6.52 16.27 17.78
CA THR A 276 7.81 16.13 17.08
C THR A 276 7.64 16.18 15.56
N ASN A 277 6.67 15.45 15.01
CA ASN A 277 6.42 15.39 13.58
C ASN A 277 5.22 16.26 13.21
N THR A 278 5.50 17.48 12.76
CA THR A 278 4.48 18.50 12.47
C THR A 278 4.07 18.58 11.01
N HIS A 279 4.66 17.77 10.13
CA HIS A 279 4.40 17.79 8.69
C HIS A 279 3.68 16.54 8.22
N PHE A 280 2.44 16.69 7.75
CA PHE A 280 1.68 15.62 7.11
C PHE A 280 2.04 15.55 5.63
N ASN A 281 2.65 14.44 5.22
CA ASN A 281 3.16 14.23 3.87
C ASN A 281 2.26 13.23 3.15
N PHE A 282 2.08 13.44 1.85
CA PHE A 282 1.42 12.50 0.96
C PHE A 282 1.88 12.75 -0.47
N LYS A 283 1.84 11.71 -1.31
CA LYS A 283 2.03 11.81 -2.75
C LYS A 283 0.70 11.64 -3.45
N LEU A 284 0.53 12.39 -4.53
CA LEU A 284 -0.65 12.29 -5.38
C LEU A 284 -0.22 12.21 -6.85
N TYR A 285 -0.90 11.37 -7.62
CA TYR A 285 -0.76 11.27 -9.07
C TYR A 285 -2.15 11.32 -9.71
N GLY A 286 -2.30 12.08 -10.78
CA GLY A 286 -3.56 12.15 -11.52
C GLY A 286 -3.65 13.39 -12.42
N PRO A 287 -4.86 13.75 -12.87
CA PRO A 287 -5.08 14.96 -13.65
C PRO A 287 -4.74 16.24 -12.84
N PRO A 288 -4.29 17.33 -13.49
CA PRO A 288 -3.83 18.55 -12.83
C PRO A 288 -5.02 19.36 -12.29
N ARG A 289 -5.50 18.99 -11.11
CA ARG A 289 -6.72 19.52 -10.48
C ARG A 289 -6.48 20.08 -9.07
N PRO A 290 -7.37 20.98 -8.59
CA PRO A 290 -7.32 21.45 -7.21
C PRO A 290 -7.45 20.33 -6.18
N ILE A 291 -6.75 20.52 -5.06
CA ILE A 291 -6.76 19.67 -3.88
C ILE A 291 -7.21 20.52 -2.70
N TYR A 292 -8.20 20.02 -1.96
CA TYR A 292 -8.57 20.56 -0.65
C TYR A 292 -8.49 19.45 0.40
N MET A 293 -7.75 19.69 1.47
CA MET A 293 -7.64 18.74 2.58
C MET A 293 -7.98 19.43 3.89
N SER A 294 -9.00 18.93 4.57
CA SER A 294 -9.50 19.40 5.87
C SER A 294 -9.06 18.44 6.97
N PHE A 295 -8.27 18.92 7.93
CA PHE A 295 -7.92 18.18 9.13
C PHE A 295 -8.93 18.48 10.22
N GLN A 296 -9.53 17.44 10.80
CA GLN A 296 -10.68 17.59 11.67
C GLN A 296 -10.51 16.89 13.02
N ASP A 297 -11.18 17.43 14.02
CA ASP A 297 -11.31 16.81 15.34
C ASP A 297 -12.37 15.69 15.36
N ALA A 298 -12.51 15.03 16.52
CA ALA A 298 -13.48 13.95 16.70
C ALA A 298 -14.96 14.43 16.64
N SER A 299 -15.20 15.74 16.69
CA SER A 299 -16.53 16.35 16.55
C SER A 299 -16.80 16.85 15.13
N SER A 300 -15.96 16.48 14.16
CA SER A 300 -16.07 16.89 12.75
C SER A 300 -15.81 18.39 12.51
N ASN A 301 -15.21 19.11 13.45
CA ASN A 301 -14.84 20.50 13.24
C ASN A 301 -13.53 20.57 12.45
N GLU A 302 -13.48 21.46 11.45
CA GLU A 302 -12.25 21.77 10.75
C GLU A 302 -11.28 22.55 11.65
N ILE A 303 -10.14 21.93 11.91
CA ILE A 303 -9.03 22.49 12.69
C ILE A 303 -8.03 23.20 11.77
N TYR A 304 -7.79 22.64 10.59
CA TYR A 304 -6.86 23.18 9.62
C TYR A 304 -7.29 22.82 8.19
N ALA A 305 -7.16 23.76 7.26
CA ALA A 305 -7.45 23.57 5.85
C ALA A 305 -6.17 23.76 5.02
N TYR A 306 -5.91 22.81 4.13
CA TYR A 306 -4.83 22.86 3.16
C TYR A 306 -5.40 22.93 1.75
N ASN A 307 -4.89 23.88 0.96
CA ASN A 307 -5.30 24.11 -0.43
C ASN A 307 -4.06 24.00 -1.31
N SER A 308 -4.15 23.20 -2.36
CA SER A 308 -3.10 23.07 -3.38
C SER A 308 -3.71 22.64 -4.71
N ALA A 309 -2.87 22.24 -5.66
CA ALA A 309 -3.31 21.60 -6.89
C ALA A 309 -2.22 20.67 -7.42
N LEU A 310 -2.62 19.59 -8.07
CA LEU A 310 -1.73 18.92 -9.02
C LEU A 310 -1.45 19.88 -10.18
N THR A 311 -0.19 19.99 -10.54
CA THR A 311 0.30 20.87 -11.60
C THR A 311 0.67 20.11 -12.87
N SER A 312 1.00 18.83 -12.73
CA SER A 312 1.43 17.96 -13.80
C SER A 312 0.41 16.84 -14.01
N ASN A 313 0.06 16.61 -15.27
CA ASN A 313 -0.86 15.53 -15.61
C ASN A 313 -0.15 14.18 -15.52
N ASN A 314 -0.68 13.27 -14.69
CA ASN A 314 -0.21 11.89 -14.59
C ASN A 314 1.30 11.81 -14.26
N GLN A 315 1.73 12.61 -13.29
CA GLN A 315 3.06 12.55 -12.69
C GLN A 315 2.89 12.61 -11.17
N TRP A 316 3.77 11.91 -10.44
CA TRP A 316 3.74 11.94 -8.98
C TRP A 316 4.20 13.31 -8.47
N GLU A 317 3.41 13.91 -7.59
CA GLU A 317 3.77 15.13 -6.86
C GLU A 317 3.75 14.86 -5.35
N GLN A 318 4.79 15.30 -4.65
CA GLN A 318 4.88 15.23 -3.19
C GLN A 318 4.31 16.51 -2.57
N PHE A 319 3.40 16.33 -1.62
CA PHE A 319 2.83 17.39 -0.80
C PHE A 319 3.27 17.22 0.66
N SER A 320 3.35 18.36 1.36
CA SER A 320 3.68 18.41 2.78
C SER A 320 2.90 19.55 3.42
N VAL A 321 2.01 19.20 4.34
CA VAL A 321 1.16 20.13 5.08
C VAL A 321 1.82 20.45 6.41
N ASP A 322 2.15 21.72 6.64
CA ASP A 322 2.65 22.19 7.94
C ASP A 322 1.49 22.37 8.94
N LEU A 323 1.44 21.49 9.93
CA LEU A 323 0.45 21.49 11.00
C LEU A 323 0.99 22.13 12.31
N ASN A 324 2.16 22.76 12.29
CA ASN A 324 2.79 23.32 13.50
C ASN A 324 1.89 24.37 14.18
N SER A 325 1.14 25.17 13.42
CA SER A 325 0.21 26.16 13.98
C SER A 325 -0.95 25.54 14.79
N VAL A 326 -1.21 24.24 14.59
CA VAL A 326 -2.28 23.49 15.25
C VAL A 326 -1.74 22.30 16.05
N ALA A 327 -0.44 22.28 16.36
CA ALA A 327 0.21 21.15 17.05
C ALA A 327 -0.36 20.82 18.44
N SER A 328 -1.06 21.78 19.08
CA SER A 328 -1.74 21.56 20.36
C SER A 328 -3.18 21.09 20.23
N GLN A 329 -3.72 20.98 19.02
CA GLN A 329 -5.10 20.57 18.75
C GLN A 329 -5.18 19.06 18.53
N SER A 330 -6.35 18.49 18.79
CA SER A 330 -6.62 17.08 18.54
C SER A 330 -7.17 16.89 17.13
N ILE A 331 -6.39 16.24 16.25
CA ILE A 331 -6.78 15.94 14.88
C ILE A 331 -6.94 14.42 14.75
N SER A 332 -8.17 13.93 14.54
CA SER A 332 -8.47 12.49 14.47
C SER A 332 -8.66 11.95 13.06
N ARG A 333 -8.82 12.83 12.07
CA ARG A 333 -9.05 12.45 10.67
C ARG A 333 -8.64 13.55 9.71
N PHE A 334 -8.54 13.19 8.44
CA PHE A 334 -8.55 14.15 7.34
C PHE A 334 -9.71 13.85 6.38
N VAL A 335 -10.15 14.90 5.69
CA VAL A 335 -11.14 14.86 4.62
C VAL A 335 -10.51 15.45 3.38
N LEU A 336 -10.35 14.63 2.35
CA LEU A 336 -9.73 15.01 1.08
C LEU A 336 -10.81 15.19 0.02
N PHE A 337 -10.73 16.31 -0.69
CA PHE A 337 -11.52 16.58 -1.87
C PHE A 337 -10.59 16.83 -3.05
N LEU A 338 -10.95 16.24 -4.19
CA LEU A 338 -10.23 16.35 -5.44
C LEU A 338 -11.17 16.93 -6.48
N ASP A 339 -10.76 18.02 -7.12
CA ASP A 339 -11.52 18.66 -8.23
C ASP A 339 -12.98 18.99 -7.85
N GLN A 340 -13.17 19.60 -6.66
CA GLN A 340 -14.49 20.03 -6.18
C GLN A 340 -15.26 20.82 -7.24
N THR A 341 -16.59 20.71 -7.20
CA THR A 341 -17.53 21.38 -8.13
C THR A 341 -17.54 20.84 -9.56
N VAL A 342 -16.75 19.80 -9.85
CA VAL A 342 -16.68 19.17 -11.17
C VAL A 342 -17.21 17.74 -11.13
N VAL A 343 -18.23 17.48 -11.94
CA VAL A 343 -18.79 16.13 -12.16
C VAL A 343 -17.94 15.39 -13.20
N ASN A 344 -16.97 14.60 -12.73
CA ASN A 344 -16.20 13.66 -13.54
C ASN A 344 -15.84 12.41 -12.72
N TRP A 345 -15.32 11.40 -13.40
CA TRP A 345 -14.97 10.10 -12.83
C TRP A 345 -13.46 9.89 -12.91
N ASP A 346 -12.70 10.98 -12.73
CA ASP A 346 -11.23 10.97 -12.82
C ASP A 346 -10.66 10.04 -11.73
N MET A 347 -9.56 9.37 -12.06
CA MET A 347 -8.83 8.50 -11.15
C MET A 347 -7.57 9.19 -10.64
N TYR A 348 -7.30 9.04 -9.35
CA TYR A 348 -6.12 9.55 -8.68
C TYR A 348 -5.43 8.39 -7.95
N TYR A 349 -4.13 8.51 -7.74
CA TYR A 349 -3.36 7.57 -6.94
C TYR A 349 -2.73 8.31 -5.78
N LEU A 350 -2.87 7.74 -4.58
CA LEU A 350 -2.41 8.26 -3.30
C LEU A 350 -1.31 7.37 -2.77
N ASP A 351 -0.27 7.95 -2.18
CA ASP A 351 0.80 7.15 -1.58
C ASP A 351 1.57 7.92 -0.49
N ASP A 352 2.42 7.20 0.25
CA ASP A 352 3.34 7.73 1.26
C ASP A 352 2.69 8.73 2.24
N LEU A 353 1.51 8.40 2.74
CA LEU A 353 0.82 9.18 3.77
C LEU A 353 1.54 8.98 5.11
N ASN A 354 2.21 10.01 5.62
CA ASN A 354 2.99 9.93 6.85
C ASN A 354 3.15 11.29 7.57
N LEU A 355 3.65 11.25 8.81
CA LEU A 355 4.16 12.41 9.53
C LEU A 355 5.69 12.47 9.47
N SER A 356 6.24 13.68 9.35
CA SER A 356 7.67 13.95 9.52
C SER A 356 7.93 15.25 10.28
N SER A 357 9.15 15.41 10.79
CA SER A 357 9.57 16.59 11.57
C SER A 357 10.00 17.78 10.72
N THR A 358 10.15 17.58 9.41
CA THR A 358 10.52 18.63 8.46
C THR A 358 9.75 18.46 7.17
N THR A 359 9.47 19.55 6.48
CA THR A 359 8.77 19.50 5.19
C THR A 359 9.47 18.55 4.22
N SER A 360 8.75 17.53 3.74
CA SER A 360 9.20 16.66 2.66
C SER A 360 8.70 17.25 1.35
N LEU A 361 9.47 18.17 0.76
CA LEU A 361 9.22 18.65 -0.61
C LEU A 361 10.19 17.96 -1.55
N VAL A 362 9.65 17.12 -2.42
CA VAL A 362 10.29 16.78 -3.69
C VAL A 362 9.37 17.35 -4.76
N GLN A 363 9.45 18.66 -4.96
CA GLN A 363 8.88 19.26 -6.13
C GLN A 363 9.91 19.07 -7.24
N ASP A 364 9.54 18.43 -8.35
CA ASP A 364 10.26 18.53 -9.62
C ASP A 364 10.16 19.99 -10.13
N ILE A 365 10.72 20.92 -9.35
CA ILE A 365 11.19 22.16 -9.93
C ILE A 365 12.24 21.69 -10.92
N ASN A 366 12.14 22.08 -12.19
CA ASN A 366 13.20 21.91 -13.16
C ASN A 366 14.51 22.41 -12.52
N ASP A 367 15.28 21.50 -11.90
CA ASP A 367 16.42 21.84 -11.05
C ASP A 367 17.48 22.63 -11.84
N SER A 368 17.44 22.51 -13.18
CA SER A 368 18.25 23.30 -14.11
C SER A 368 18.00 24.81 -14.08
N GLU A 369 16.85 25.28 -13.62
CA GLU A 369 16.61 26.73 -13.50
C GLU A 369 17.18 27.31 -12.21
N VAL A 370 17.17 26.54 -11.11
CA VAL A 370 17.59 26.98 -9.77
C VAL A 370 19.06 26.65 -9.49
N ILE A 371 19.53 25.45 -9.86
CA ILE A 371 20.89 24.98 -9.61
C ILE A 371 21.50 24.43 -10.90
N ASN A 372 22.45 25.19 -11.42
CA ASN A 372 23.26 24.75 -12.56
C ASN A 372 24.62 24.25 -12.09
N VAL A 373 24.96 23.03 -12.48
CA VAL A 373 26.23 22.42 -12.14
C VAL A 373 27.04 22.16 -13.40
N TYR A 374 28.29 22.62 -13.43
CA TYR A 374 29.17 22.46 -14.57
C TYR A 374 30.67 22.45 -14.20
N PRO A 375 31.51 21.78 -14.99
CA PRO A 375 31.14 20.90 -16.11
C PRO A 375 30.48 19.59 -15.62
N GLN A 376 29.70 18.96 -16.49
CA GLN A 376 29.11 17.64 -16.27
C GLN A 376 29.45 16.76 -17.47
N PRO A 377 30.35 15.77 -17.36
CA PRO A 377 31.13 15.37 -16.17
C PRO A 377 32.19 16.38 -15.68
N ALA A 378 32.50 16.34 -14.39
CA ALA A 378 33.58 17.10 -13.75
C ALA A 378 34.86 16.27 -13.55
N ILE A 379 36.02 16.93 -13.54
CA ILE A 379 37.33 16.28 -13.35
C ILE A 379 37.97 16.75 -12.05
N ASP A 380 38.40 18.02 -11.99
CA ASP A 380 39.10 18.58 -10.82
C ASP A 380 38.28 19.64 -10.09
N ASN A 381 37.41 20.36 -10.80
CA ASN A 381 36.57 21.39 -10.22
C ASN A 381 35.12 21.20 -10.66
N LEU A 382 34.20 21.44 -9.72
CA LEU A 382 32.75 21.43 -9.92
C LEU A 382 32.21 22.81 -9.54
N ASN A 383 31.69 23.55 -10.52
CA ASN A 383 31.06 24.86 -10.29
C ASN A 383 29.56 24.69 -10.17
N ILE A 384 28.98 25.42 -9.22
CA ILE A 384 27.56 25.36 -8.87
C ILE A 384 27.04 26.80 -8.87
N ASP A 385 26.18 27.11 -9.83
CA ASP A 385 25.49 28.39 -9.96
C ASP A 385 24.08 28.26 -9.37
N ILE A 386 23.80 29.05 -8.34
CA ILE A 386 22.60 28.98 -7.51
C ILE A 386 21.77 30.25 -7.74
N LYS A 387 20.59 30.10 -8.33
CA LYS A 387 19.66 31.21 -8.60
C LYS A 387 18.60 31.36 -7.52
N LEU A 388 19.03 31.33 -6.27
CA LEU A 388 18.21 31.60 -5.08
C LEU A 388 18.60 32.95 -4.49
N SER A 389 17.70 33.59 -3.74
CA SER A 389 18.07 34.80 -3.01
C SER A 389 19.12 34.44 -1.96
N ASN A 390 20.20 35.20 -1.85
CA ASN A 390 21.34 34.88 -0.98
C ASN A 390 21.02 34.77 0.52
N ASN A 391 19.84 35.22 0.96
CA ASN A 391 19.36 35.07 2.33
C ASN A 391 18.64 33.74 2.57
N ASP A 392 18.34 33.00 1.50
CA ASP A 392 17.59 31.76 1.60
C ASP A 392 18.53 30.56 1.72
N VAL A 393 19.77 30.62 1.23
CA VAL A 393 20.69 29.47 1.19
C VAL A 393 21.60 29.41 2.40
N ASN A 394 21.52 28.32 3.15
CA ASN A 394 22.28 28.13 4.40
C ASN A 394 23.49 27.21 4.24
N ARG A 395 23.39 26.17 3.40
CA ARG A 395 24.44 25.16 3.28
C ARG A 395 24.41 24.46 1.91
N LEU A 396 25.59 24.11 1.41
CA LEU A 396 25.79 23.27 0.24
C LEU A 396 26.69 22.09 0.61
N ASP A 397 26.23 20.88 0.32
CA ASP A 397 26.92 19.63 0.63
C ASP A 397 27.09 18.76 -0.63
N LEU A 398 28.19 18.01 -0.70
CA LEU A 398 28.43 16.98 -1.71
C LEU A 398 28.43 15.60 -1.03
N TYR A 399 27.63 14.67 -1.57
CA TYR A 399 27.45 13.32 -1.04
C TYR A 399 27.92 12.24 -2.02
N ASP A 400 28.41 11.13 -1.48
CA ASP A 400 28.48 9.87 -2.24
C ASP A 400 27.12 9.16 -2.33
N ILE A 401 27.07 8.05 -3.07
CA ILE A 401 25.84 7.26 -3.25
C ILE A 401 25.35 6.57 -1.97
N GLN A 402 26.18 6.50 -0.92
CA GLN A 402 25.81 5.98 0.39
C GLN A 402 25.28 7.08 1.32
N GLY A 403 25.18 8.32 0.84
CA GLY A 403 24.70 9.46 1.64
C GLY A 403 25.74 10.01 2.62
N LYS A 404 27.03 9.68 2.47
CA LYS A 404 28.11 10.25 3.27
C LYS A 404 28.50 11.62 2.72
N VAL A 405 28.55 12.63 3.59
CA VAL A 405 29.04 13.98 3.24
C VAL A 405 30.54 13.92 2.98
N LEU A 406 30.95 14.35 1.79
CA LEU A 406 32.35 14.43 1.36
C LEU A 406 32.89 15.85 1.44
N LEU A 407 32.08 16.85 1.09
CA LEU A 407 32.40 18.27 1.19
C LEU A 407 31.18 19.03 1.71
N SER A 408 31.42 20.10 2.49
CA SER A 408 30.37 20.98 3.01
C SER A 408 30.86 22.42 3.01
N THR A 409 30.03 23.34 2.52
CA THR A 409 30.34 24.77 2.50
C THR A 409 29.11 25.62 2.83
N VAL A 410 29.36 26.79 3.42
CA VAL A 410 28.34 27.82 3.66
C VAL A 410 28.41 28.79 2.48
N VAL A 411 27.27 29.05 1.84
CA VAL A 411 27.19 29.97 0.70
C VAL A 411 27.23 31.40 1.22
N ASN A 412 28.26 32.17 0.85
CA ASN A 412 28.43 33.55 1.30
C ASN A 412 27.50 34.51 0.55
N GLN A 413 26.97 35.52 1.27
CA GLN A 413 25.90 36.43 0.85
C GLN A 413 26.14 37.27 -0.43
N ASN A 414 27.34 37.21 -1.02
CA ASN A 414 27.77 38.06 -2.13
C ASN A 414 28.11 37.30 -3.43
N SER A 415 27.96 35.97 -3.47
CA SER A 415 28.24 35.17 -4.68
C SER A 415 27.23 34.05 -4.85
N ASN A 416 26.58 34.03 -6.02
CA ASN A 416 25.67 32.96 -6.43
C ASN A 416 26.42 31.75 -7.01
N ASN A 417 27.75 31.85 -7.15
CA ASN A 417 28.60 30.80 -7.70
C ASN A 417 29.52 30.21 -6.61
N VAL A 418 29.52 28.89 -6.51
CA VAL A 418 30.36 28.10 -5.61
C VAL A 418 31.21 27.14 -6.43
N SER A 419 32.53 27.17 -6.22
CA SER A 419 33.47 26.21 -6.82
C SER A 419 33.92 25.22 -5.75
N LEU A 420 33.75 23.92 -6.03
CA LEU A 420 34.25 22.83 -5.22
C LEU A 420 35.47 22.17 -5.89
N ASP A 421 36.53 21.97 -5.11
CA ASP A 421 37.66 21.12 -5.50
C ASP A 421 37.26 19.66 -5.32
N VAL A 422 37.11 18.96 -6.43
CA VAL A 422 36.76 17.52 -6.48
C VAL A 422 37.93 16.68 -6.96
N SER A 423 39.14 17.25 -6.99
CA SER A 423 40.33 16.59 -7.54
C SER A 423 40.70 15.29 -6.82
N GLY A 424 40.40 15.19 -5.52
CA GLY A 424 40.64 14.02 -4.68
C GLY A 424 39.54 12.95 -4.71
N LEU A 425 38.46 13.13 -5.47
CA LEU A 425 37.35 12.17 -5.55
C LEU A 425 37.56 11.17 -6.69
N ASN A 426 37.11 9.93 -6.47
CA ASN A 426 37.16 8.87 -7.47
C ASN A 426 36.14 9.09 -8.59
N SER A 427 36.30 8.41 -9.72
CA SER A 427 35.26 8.39 -10.74
C SER A 427 33.97 7.77 -10.20
N GLY A 428 32.83 8.41 -10.39
CA GLY A 428 31.57 7.94 -9.81
C GLY A 428 30.40 8.94 -9.92
N ILE A 429 29.26 8.52 -9.38
CA ILE A 429 28.06 9.35 -9.23
C ILE A 429 28.06 9.95 -7.83
N TYR A 430 27.73 11.23 -7.75
CA TYR A 430 27.64 12.00 -6.51
C TYR A 430 26.38 12.88 -6.54
N PHE A 431 26.03 13.45 -5.39
CA PHE A 431 24.87 14.34 -5.26
C PHE A 431 25.26 15.65 -4.59
N VAL A 432 24.99 16.76 -5.25
CA VAL A 432 25.05 18.10 -4.66
C VAL A 432 23.71 18.39 -4.02
N LYS A 433 23.72 18.80 -2.76
CA LYS A 433 22.52 19.18 -2.01
C LYS A 433 22.65 20.63 -1.56
N VAL A 434 21.67 21.45 -1.89
CA VAL A 434 21.61 22.85 -1.46
C VAL A 434 20.40 23.03 -0.55
N GLN A 435 20.66 23.39 0.69
CA GLN A 435 19.63 23.65 1.69
C GLN A 435 19.33 25.14 1.71
N SER A 436 18.08 25.49 1.38
CA SER A 436 17.53 26.81 1.67
C SER A 436 16.71 26.81 2.97
N LYS A 437 16.21 27.96 3.39
CA LYS A 437 15.37 28.11 4.60
C LYS A 437 14.10 27.23 4.52
N ASP A 438 13.49 27.19 3.35
CA ASP A 438 12.17 26.57 3.14
C ASP A 438 12.22 25.36 2.20
N ASN A 439 13.32 25.17 1.45
CA ASN A 439 13.42 24.15 0.41
C ASN A 439 14.75 23.41 0.44
N LEU A 440 14.72 22.20 -0.13
CA LEU A 440 15.89 21.36 -0.32
C LEU A 440 16.03 20.96 -1.78
N TYR A 441 17.17 21.26 -2.38
CA TYR A 441 17.44 20.98 -3.78
C TYR A 441 18.56 19.95 -3.92
N THR A 442 18.44 18.99 -4.85
CA THR A 442 19.43 17.92 -5.01
C THR A 442 19.76 17.67 -6.49
N LYS A 443 21.04 17.85 -6.88
CA LYS A 443 21.52 17.60 -8.24
C LYS A 443 22.47 16.43 -8.30
N LYS A 444 22.19 15.46 -9.18
CA LYS A 444 23.13 14.38 -9.54
C LYS A 444 24.31 14.94 -10.35
N VAL A 445 25.54 14.60 -9.95
CA VAL A 445 26.78 15.00 -10.62
C VAL A 445 27.66 13.78 -10.92
N GLN A 446 28.40 13.81 -12.02
CA GLN A 446 29.33 12.74 -12.41
C GLN A 446 30.75 13.29 -12.36
N ILE A 447 31.63 12.57 -11.67
CA ILE A 447 33.06 12.87 -11.62
C ILE A 447 33.78 11.78 -12.42
N ILE A 448 34.73 12.19 -13.27
CA ILE A 448 35.57 11.29 -14.09
C ILE A 448 37.04 11.65 -13.92
N LYS A 449 37.91 10.64 -13.90
CA LYS A 449 39.37 10.75 -13.77
C LYS A 449 40.08 10.04 -14.91
#